data_AF-A0A7S2IFN0-F1
#
_entry.id   AF-A0A7S2IFN0-F1
#
_cell.length_a   1.000
_cell.length_b   1.000
_cell.length_c   1.000
_cell.angle_alpha   90.00
_cell.angle_beta   90.00
_cell.angle_gamma   90.00
#
_symmetry.space_group_name_H-M   'P 1'
#
loop_
_entity.id
_entity.type
_entity.pdbx_description
1 polymer ?
#
loop_
_entity_poly.entity_id
_entity_poly.type
_entity_poly.pdbx_seq_one_letter_code
_entity_poly.pdbx_strand_id
1 'polypeptide(L)'
;RSQTSFPPHRGPRPMFRIICGNGPGLFTAAEHASVQQLVDSCGALVTASGVADVRSEGGFTACAVFLANVDRAAQALGLQAAPRCYRSKFSANYRALFPDGNRHYRVDVLEASVDQQFAIFVNGVKFELSADAVVACQALATAWTELIATLNRWRRAEAEREHIAGALVAFDVAWAAFERLYIGELIAIEEQARQLVVEAVRCESRLPAELVRFSIPGAEQAEREFVRCIAGLNSVANFKRKGRDDLGVEILARSRAILRSGTVEGPNFSSPAGREAARVLAGDVLASYEAMRNYFKKVGTRIEHVDPHLCNNVGLVARLVDYEESWEVGARYICQPHLLDAVCDVVAEVRAAERLAPEFTAMCEDCDVELFLVLPRLVILAFLSDPTGARKHLIQSVLPHRFAPDDDEGAQQRMPKPAKVDHDLKLLHDQFKECMRVLAKALPPRTSAPTVPASPLGGRARSPQRAAAWELLVRQAIQGAEDDSLETYAPEAHKVTRELMRAVERWSLELQRHCPEDWNQCSSVIVHCIHICDTRVPGRA
;
A
#
# COMPACT_ATOMS: atom_id res chain seq x y z
N ARG A 1 -37.72 56.74 29.37
CA ARG A 1 -39.19 56.61 29.54
C ARG A 1 -39.64 55.68 28.41
N SER A 2 -40.05 54.43 28.58
CA SER A 2 -40.63 53.70 29.71
C SER A 2 -40.25 52.22 29.54
N GLN A 3 -39.76 51.61 30.63
CA GLN A 3 -39.42 50.20 30.75
C GLN A 3 -40.69 49.39 31.02
N THR A 4 -40.86 48.26 30.33
CA THR A 4 -41.79 47.19 30.70
C THR A 4 -40.99 45.91 30.83
N SER A 5 -40.80 45.48 32.07
CA SER A 5 -40.18 44.23 32.47
C SER A 5 -41.19 43.08 32.37
N PHE A 6 -40.86 42.04 31.62
CA PHE A 6 -41.53 40.74 31.69
C PHE A 6 -40.68 39.79 32.54
N PRO A 7 -41.29 38.95 33.41
CA PRO A 7 -40.57 37.98 34.23
C PRO A 7 -40.16 36.75 33.39
N PRO A 8 -39.09 36.02 33.77
CA PRO A 8 -38.67 34.83 33.05
C PRO A 8 -39.63 33.66 33.31
N HIS A 9 -40.13 33.07 32.23
CA HIS A 9 -40.82 31.79 32.22
C HIS A 9 -39.93 30.69 32.83
N ARG A 10 -40.29 30.20 34.02
CA ARG A 10 -39.82 28.91 34.52
C ARG A 10 -40.50 27.81 33.71
N GLY A 11 -39.74 27.14 32.84
CA GLY A 11 -40.17 25.92 32.18
C GLY A 11 -40.46 24.80 33.19
N PRO A 12 -41.35 23.85 32.86
CA PRO A 12 -41.71 22.75 33.74
C PRO A 12 -40.49 21.86 34.01
N ARG A 13 -40.12 21.72 35.29
CA ARG A 13 -39.16 20.70 35.74
C ARG A 13 -39.76 19.32 35.46
N PRO A 14 -39.06 18.39 34.79
CA PRO A 14 -39.55 17.03 34.67
C PRO A 14 -39.62 16.41 36.06
N MET A 15 -40.83 16.14 36.54
CA MET A 15 -41.07 15.35 37.75
C MET A 15 -40.69 13.89 37.43
N PHE A 16 -39.41 13.54 37.61
CA PHE A 16 -39.01 12.16 37.79
C PHE A 16 -39.61 11.69 39.11
N ARG A 17 -40.73 10.98 39.04
CA ARG A 17 -41.27 10.21 40.16
C ARG A 17 -40.26 9.09 40.43
N ILE A 18 -39.38 9.32 41.41
CA ILE A 18 -38.52 8.28 41.96
C ILE A 18 -39.46 7.29 42.65
N ILE A 19 -39.75 6.17 41.98
CA ILE A 19 -40.47 5.04 42.58
C ILE A 19 -39.44 4.28 43.42
N CYS A 20 -39.09 4.81 44.59
CA CYS A 20 -38.34 4.08 45.61
C CYS A 20 -39.29 3.09 46.27
N GLY A 21 -39.06 1.79 46.12
CA GLY A 21 -39.89 0.71 46.68
C GLY A 21 -39.76 0.51 48.20
N ASN A 22 -38.86 1.23 48.88
CA ASN A 22 -38.68 1.19 50.32
C ASN A 22 -38.75 2.60 50.89
N GLY A 23 -39.42 2.77 52.03
CA GLY A 23 -39.66 4.08 52.67
C GLY A 23 -38.39 4.89 52.93
N PRO A 24 -38.51 6.22 53.10
CA PRO A 24 -37.37 7.10 53.33
C PRO A 24 -36.69 6.78 54.67
N GLY A 25 -35.36 6.55 54.66
CA GLY A 25 -34.55 6.78 55.86
C GLY A 25 -33.29 5.92 56.04
N LEU A 26 -33.29 4.63 55.72
CA LEU A 26 -32.16 3.75 56.08
C LEU A 26 -31.84 2.70 55.00
N PHE A 27 -30.55 2.39 54.86
CA PHE A 27 -30.11 1.27 54.04
C PHE A 27 -30.55 -0.05 54.66
N THR A 28 -31.02 -0.98 53.83
CA THR A 28 -31.05 -2.40 54.25
C THR A 28 -29.61 -2.92 54.38
N ALA A 29 -29.41 -4.03 55.11
CA ALA A 29 -28.09 -4.65 55.22
C ALA A 29 -27.48 -5.00 53.85
N ALA A 30 -28.30 -5.45 52.91
CA ALA A 30 -27.87 -5.77 51.55
C ALA A 30 -27.51 -4.52 50.74
N GLU A 31 -28.32 -3.46 50.82
CA GLU A 31 -28.01 -2.19 50.17
C GLU A 31 -26.72 -1.58 50.72
N HIS A 32 -26.54 -1.59 52.05
CA HIS A 32 -25.34 -1.09 52.70
C HIS A 32 -24.09 -1.87 52.26
N ALA A 33 -24.16 -3.21 52.20
CA ALA A 33 -23.04 -4.04 51.76
C ALA A 33 -22.64 -3.73 50.30
N SER A 34 -23.61 -3.58 49.40
CA SER A 34 -23.33 -3.25 48.00
C SER A 34 -22.74 -1.83 47.83
N VAL A 35 -23.22 -0.84 48.58
CA VAL A 35 -22.63 0.51 48.59
C VAL A 35 -21.22 0.50 49.17
N GLN A 36 -20.97 -0.26 50.24
CA GLN A 36 -19.63 -0.41 50.79
C GLN A 36 -18.67 -1.02 49.75
N GLN A 37 -19.09 -2.07 49.04
CA GLN A 37 -18.28 -2.67 47.98
C GLN A 37 -17.97 -1.67 46.84
N LEU A 38 -18.95 -0.84 46.45
CA LEU A 38 -18.76 0.23 45.49
C LEU A 38 -17.71 1.25 45.99
N VAL A 39 -17.79 1.68 47.24
CA VAL A 39 -16.84 2.61 47.86
C VAL A 39 -15.43 2.04 47.95
N ASP A 40 -15.31 0.76 48.31
CA ASP A 40 -14.01 0.08 48.36
C ASP A 40 -13.37 0.04 46.97
N SER A 41 -14.15 -0.30 45.93
CA SER A 41 -13.66 -0.25 44.55
C SER A 41 -13.36 1.17 44.06
N CYS A 42 -14.07 2.19 44.57
CA CYS A 42 -13.77 3.59 44.29
C CYS A 42 -12.38 3.97 44.83
N GLY A 43 -12.03 3.47 46.01
CA GLY A 43 -10.71 3.69 46.62
C GLY A 43 -9.57 2.94 45.91
N ALA A 44 -9.91 1.91 45.13
CA ALA A 44 -8.96 1.15 44.33
C ALA A 44 -8.76 1.74 42.91
N LEU A 45 -9.53 2.75 42.50
CA LEU A 45 -9.33 3.41 41.22
C LEU A 45 -7.95 4.07 41.19
N VAL A 46 -7.15 3.69 40.20
CA VAL A 46 -5.92 4.40 39.88
C VAL A 46 -6.31 5.73 39.25
N THR A 47 -5.81 6.84 39.80
CA THR A 47 -6.07 8.17 39.24
C THR A 47 -4.77 8.86 38.88
N ALA A 48 -4.73 9.43 37.69
CA ALA A 48 -3.68 10.35 37.25
C ALA A 48 -4.28 11.75 37.21
N SER A 49 -3.79 12.67 38.03
CA SER A 49 -4.27 14.06 38.07
C SER A 49 -5.79 14.20 38.34
N GLY A 50 -6.37 13.29 39.12
CA GLY A 50 -7.81 13.29 39.44
C GLY A 50 -8.70 12.67 38.36
N VAL A 51 -8.11 12.17 37.29
CA VAL A 51 -8.78 11.45 36.20
C VAL A 51 -8.53 9.96 36.36
N ALA A 52 -9.54 9.12 36.14
CA ALA A 52 -9.38 7.67 36.20
C ALA A 52 -8.38 7.21 35.14
N ASP A 53 -7.35 6.48 35.56
CA ASP A 53 -6.44 5.82 34.63
C ASP A 53 -7.17 4.65 33.99
N VAL A 54 -7.52 4.81 32.72
CA VAL A 54 -8.19 3.80 31.89
C VAL A 54 -7.25 3.15 30.89
N ARG A 55 -6.03 3.69 30.74
CA ARG A 55 -5.07 3.28 29.71
C ARG A 55 -4.09 2.22 30.19
N SER A 56 -3.75 2.20 31.48
CA SER A 56 -2.97 1.09 32.04
C SER A 56 -3.85 -0.15 32.23
N GLU A 57 -3.26 -1.35 32.08
CA GLU A 57 -3.98 -2.61 32.29
C GLU A 57 -4.59 -2.71 33.71
N GLY A 58 -3.84 -2.23 34.71
CA GLY A 58 -4.30 -2.15 36.10
C GLY A 58 -5.45 -1.14 36.28
N GLY A 59 -5.34 0.02 35.66
CA GLY A 59 -6.36 1.07 35.68
C GLY A 59 -7.66 0.64 34.98
N PHE A 60 -7.55 0.03 33.80
CA PHE A 60 -8.67 -0.56 33.07
C PHE A 60 -9.41 -1.61 33.92
N THR A 61 -8.66 -2.52 34.55
CA THR A 61 -9.24 -3.57 35.41
C THR A 61 -9.95 -2.97 36.63
N ALA A 62 -9.34 -1.97 37.28
CA ALA A 62 -9.95 -1.28 38.41
C ALA A 62 -11.25 -0.55 38.00
N CYS A 63 -11.26 0.12 36.85
CA CYS A 63 -12.46 0.77 36.30
C CYS A 63 -13.57 -0.24 35.98
N ALA A 64 -13.23 -1.39 35.38
CA ALA A 64 -14.20 -2.44 35.10
C ALA A 64 -14.87 -2.97 36.38
N VAL A 65 -14.07 -3.21 37.45
CA VAL A 65 -14.59 -3.64 38.75
C VAL A 65 -15.49 -2.58 39.37
N PHE A 66 -15.06 -1.31 39.34
CA PHE A 66 -15.87 -0.20 39.85
C PHE A 66 -17.20 -0.09 39.12
N LEU A 67 -17.21 -0.08 37.80
CA LEU A 67 -18.42 0.00 36.97
C LEU A 67 -19.37 -1.19 37.22
N ALA A 68 -18.84 -2.40 37.41
CA ALA A 68 -19.65 -3.55 37.80
C ALA A 68 -20.30 -3.35 39.18
N ASN A 69 -19.59 -2.75 40.14
CA ASN A 69 -20.14 -2.44 41.46
C ASN A 69 -21.17 -1.30 41.42
N VAL A 70 -21.06 -0.34 40.47
CA VAL A 70 -22.08 0.69 40.25
C VAL A 70 -23.41 0.04 39.89
N ASP A 71 -23.42 -0.92 38.96
CA ASP A 71 -24.63 -1.65 38.59
C ASP A 71 -25.17 -2.48 39.78
N ARG A 72 -24.32 -3.24 40.48
CA ARG A 72 -24.75 -4.02 41.66
C ARG A 72 -25.38 -3.15 42.75
N ALA A 73 -24.78 -1.99 43.05
CA ALA A 73 -25.33 -1.05 44.01
C ALA A 73 -26.68 -0.49 43.55
N ALA A 74 -26.81 -0.13 42.28
CA ALA A 74 -28.07 0.35 41.71
C ALA A 74 -29.17 -0.72 41.74
N GLN A 75 -28.83 -1.99 41.47
CA GLN A 75 -29.76 -3.11 41.58
C GLN A 75 -30.20 -3.36 43.03
N ALA A 76 -29.25 -3.37 43.98
CA ALA A 76 -29.54 -3.56 45.40
C ALA A 76 -30.47 -2.47 45.95
N LEU A 77 -30.30 -1.23 45.46
CA LEU A 77 -31.15 -0.08 45.82
C LEU A 77 -32.50 -0.03 45.08
N GLY A 78 -32.76 -0.99 44.17
CA GLY A 78 -33.99 -1.06 43.38
C GLY A 78 -34.14 0.10 42.39
N LEU A 79 -33.03 0.68 41.92
CA LEU A 79 -33.06 1.81 40.99
C LEU A 79 -33.41 1.33 39.58
N GLN A 80 -34.35 2.01 38.93
CA GLN A 80 -34.67 1.73 37.53
C GLN A 80 -33.51 2.12 36.61
N ALA A 81 -33.23 1.26 35.63
CA ALA A 81 -32.22 1.56 34.62
C ALA A 81 -32.74 2.58 33.62
N ALA A 82 -31.88 3.51 33.19
CA ALA A 82 -32.17 4.42 32.11
C ALA A 82 -32.51 3.64 30.81
N PRO A 83 -33.46 4.10 29.98
CA PRO A 83 -33.89 3.38 28.79
C PRO A 83 -32.76 3.10 27.80
N ARG A 84 -32.65 1.85 27.35
CA ARG A 84 -31.61 1.36 26.41
C ARG A 84 -32.16 0.77 25.10
N CYS A 85 -33.40 1.08 24.76
CA CYS A 85 -34.04 0.59 23.52
C CYS A 85 -33.28 0.99 22.25
N TYR A 86 -32.46 2.04 22.30
CA TYR A 86 -31.59 2.45 21.19
C TYR A 86 -30.56 1.39 20.79
N ARG A 87 -30.16 0.48 21.69
CA ARG A 87 -29.20 -0.60 21.39
C ARG A 87 -29.70 -1.55 20.30
N SER A 88 -31.02 -1.65 20.11
CA SER A 88 -31.61 -2.41 19.00
C SER A 88 -31.22 -1.88 17.61
N LYS A 89 -30.83 -0.60 17.52
CA LYS A 89 -30.38 0.05 16.29
C LYS A 89 -28.87 -0.05 16.07
N PHE A 90 -28.11 -0.58 17.04
CA PHE A 90 -26.67 -0.75 16.89
C PHE A 90 -26.35 -1.79 15.82
N SER A 91 -25.19 -1.65 15.18
CA SER A 91 -24.67 -2.67 14.25
C SER A 91 -24.49 -4.01 14.98
N ALA A 92 -24.39 -5.11 14.23
CA ALA A 92 -24.26 -6.45 14.82
C ALA A 92 -23.06 -6.55 15.79
N ASN A 93 -21.93 -5.92 15.45
CA ASN A 93 -20.72 -5.91 16.27
C ASN A 93 -20.95 -5.22 17.61
N TYR A 94 -21.55 -4.03 17.62
CA TYR A 94 -21.86 -3.34 18.87
C TYR A 94 -22.96 -4.04 19.66
N ARG A 95 -23.98 -4.62 19.01
CA ARG A 95 -25.01 -5.42 19.71
C ARG A 95 -24.42 -6.62 20.44
N ALA A 96 -23.37 -7.26 19.90
CA ALA A 96 -22.69 -8.36 20.58
C ALA A 96 -22.04 -7.93 21.92
N LEU A 97 -21.66 -6.65 22.05
CA LEU A 97 -21.13 -6.10 23.30
C LEU A 97 -22.23 -5.79 24.34
N PHE A 98 -23.49 -5.75 23.92
CA PHE A 98 -24.64 -5.40 24.76
C PHE A 98 -25.75 -6.44 24.60
N PRO A 99 -25.66 -7.60 25.28
CA PRO A 99 -26.52 -8.75 25.02
C PRO A 99 -27.99 -8.53 25.40
N ASP A 100 -28.28 -7.54 26.26
CA ASP A 100 -29.62 -7.24 26.74
C ASP A 100 -29.82 -5.73 27.04
N GLY A 101 -30.99 -5.39 27.59
CA GLY A 101 -31.36 -4.03 27.98
C GLY A 101 -30.82 -3.57 29.34
N ASN A 102 -30.00 -4.38 30.03
CA ASN A 102 -29.47 -4.08 31.36
C ASN A 102 -28.27 -3.11 31.29
N ARG A 103 -27.81 -2.67 32.47
CA ARG A 103 -26.63 -1.83 32.60
C ARG A 103 -25.39 -2.66 32.26
N HIS A 104 -24.79 -2.35 31.12
CA HIS A 104 -23.54 -2.94 30.65
C HIS A 104 -22.54 -1.81 30.45
N TYR A 105 -21.99 -1.31 31.56
CA TYR A 105 -21.02 -0.22 31.52
C TYR A 105 -19.68 -0.74 30.99
N ARG A 106 -19.23 -0.19 29.86
CA ARG A 106 -17.95 -0.50 29.21
C ARG A 106 -16.90 0.54 29.58
N VAL A 107 -15.69 0.10 29.91
CA VAL A 107 -14.58 1.01 30.22
C VAL A 107 -14.25 1.91 29.02
N ASP A 108 -14.31 1.41 27.78
CA ASP A 108 -14.03 2.22 26.58
C ASP A 108 -14.98 3.42 26.40
N VAL A 109 -16.24 3.29 26.85
CA VAL A 109 -17.21 4.41 26.82
C VAL A 109 -16.86 5.43 27.90
N LEU A 110 -16.42 4.98 29.07
CA LEU A 110 -15.92 5.88 30.11
C LEU A 110 -14.65 6.59 29.64
N GLU A 111 -13.69 5.85 29.07
CA GLU A 111 -12.45 6.39 28.50
C GLU A 111 -12.74 7.48 27.47
N ALA A 112 -13.62 7.22 26.51
CA ALA A 112 -14.02 8.22 25.53
C ALA A 112 -14.59 9.50 26.16
N SER A 113 -15.30 9.37 27.29
CA SER A 113 -15.85 10.54 28.01
C SER A 113 -14.80 11.32 28.79
N VAL A 114 -13.76 10.62 29.24
CA VAL A 114 -12.70 11.14 30.10
C VAL A 114 -11.60 11.81 29.29
N ASP A 115 -11.20 11.19 28.18
CA ASP A 115 -10.12 11.68 27.33
C ASP A 115 -10.48 12.96 26.57
N GLN A 116 -11.78 13.29 26.46
CA GLN A 116 -12.31 14.45 25.73
C GLN A 116 -11.74 14.60 24.31
N GLN A 117 -11.34 13.48 23.70
CA GLN A 117 -10.92 13.43 22.31
C GLN A 117 -12.16 13.36 21.43
N PHE A 118 -12.63 14.52 20.99
CA PHE A 118 -13.81 14.64 20.13
C PHE A 118 -13.51 14.43 18.65
N ALA A 119 -12.29 13.99 18.31
CA ALA A 119 -11.85 13.75 16.94
C ALA A 119 -11.42 12.29 16.78
N ILE A 120 -11.99 11.61 15.80
CA ILE A 120 -11.69 10.24 15.43
C ILE A 120 -11.04 10.27 14.05
N PHE A 121 -9.91 9.60 13.88
CA PHE A 121 -9.23 9.52 12.59
C PHE A 121 -9.41 8.12 12.02
N VAL A 122 -10.03 8.03 10.83
CA VAL A 122 -10.21 6.76 10.12
C VAL A 122 -9.78 6.97 8.67
N ASN A 123 -8.84 6.14 8.19
CA ASN A 123 -8.33 6.19 6.81
C ASN A 123 -7.79 7.58 6.40
N GLY A 124 -7.12 8.28 7.33
CA GLY A 124 -6.59 9.63 7.11
C GLY A 124 -7.63 10.76 7.17
N VAL A 125 -8.92 10.45 7.35
CA VAL A 125 -9.99 11.44 7.48
C VAL A 125 -10.31 11.68 8.95
N LYS A 126 -10.39 12.97 9.33
CA LYS A 126 -10.81 13.42 10.66
C LYS A 126 -12.34 13.51 10.72
N PHE A 127 -12.93 12.88 11.71
CA PHE A 127 -14.34 12.97 12.06
C PHE A 127 -14.48 13.64 13.42
N GLU A 128 -15.31 14.67 13.50
CA GLU A 128 -15.60 15.34 14.77
C GLU A 128 -16.94 14.85 15.31
N LEU A 129 -16.98 14.56 16.61
CA LEU A 129 -18.22 14.20 17.28
C LEU A 129 -19.20 15.40 17.26
N SER A 130 -20.49 15.11 17.21
CA SER A 130 -21.51 16.15 17.20
C SER A 130 -21.52 16.96 18.50
N ALA A 131 -22.02 18.19 18.44
CA ALA A 131 -22.17 19.03 19.63
C ALA A 131 -23.02 18.34 20.72
N ASP A 132 -24.04 17.57 20.33
CA ASP A 132 -24.89 16.82 21.26
C ASP A 132 -24.10 15.71 21.96
N ALA A 133 -23.23 14.99 21.23
CA ALA A 133 -22.36 13.98 21.82
C ALA A 133 -21.34 14.60 22.78
N VAL A 134 -20.77 15.77 22.44
CA VAL A 134 -19.86 16.54 23.31
C VAL A 134 -20.57 16.99 24.59
N VAL A 135 -21.80 17.49 24.50
CA VAL A 135 -22.60 17.89 25.68
C VAL A 135 -22.91 16.67 26.55
N ALA A 136 -23.30 15.55 25.95
CA ALA A 136 -23.56 14.31 26.69
C ALA A 136 -22.29 13.75 27.36
N CYS A 137 -21.13 13.86 26.70
CA CYS A 137 -19.82 13.54 27.27
C CYS A 137 -19.53 14.36 28.53
N GLN A 138 -19.72 15.68 28.47
CA GLN A 138 -19.51 16.58 29.61
C GLN A 138 -20.47 16.29 30.75
N ALA A 139 -21.73 15.98 30.43
CA ALA A 139 -22.73 15.57 31.42
C ALA A 139 -22.30 14.25 32.12
N LEU A 140 -21.77 13.29 31.37
CA LEU A 140 -21.26 12.04 31.94
C LEU A 140 -20.03 12.28 32.83
N ALA A 141 -19.06 13.08 32.38
CA ALA A 141 -17.88 13.41 33.17
C ALA A 141 -18.25 14.14 34.48
N THR A 142 -19.25 15.02 34.43
CA THR A 142 -19.81 15.69 35.61
C THR A 142 -20.45 14.70 36.56
N ALA A 143 -21.35 13.84 36.06
CA ALA A 143 -22.04 12.84 36.86
C ALA A 143 -21.08 11.80 37.48
N TRP A 144 -20.02 11.43 36.76
CA TRP A 144 -18.93 10.59 37.29
C TRP A 144 -18.21 11.26 38.47
N THR A 145 -17.83 12.54 38.32
CA THR A 145 -17.16 13.30 39.37
C THR A 145 -18.06 13.46 40.61
N GLU A 146 -19.35 13.74 40.40
CA GLU A 146 -20.34 13.85 41.46
C GLU A 146 -20.59 12.52 42.18
N LEU A 147 -20.60 11.40 41.45
CA LEU A 147 -20.70 10.07 42.02
C LEU A 147 -19.52 9.79 42.94
N ILE A 148 -18.29 9.98 42.46
CA ILE A 148 -17.07 9.79 43.28
C ILE A 148 -17.09 10.70 44.52
N ALA A 149 -17.45 11.99 44.36
CA ALA A 149 -17.56 12.91 45.48
C ALA A 149 -18.60 12.44 46.52
N THR A 150 -19.73 11.91 46.05
CA THR A 150 -20.79 11.38 46.92
C THR A 150 -20.36 10.12 47.65
N LEU A 151 -19.65 9.20 46.99
CA LEU A 151 -19.07 8.01 47.63
C LEU A 151 -18.03 8.40 48.69
N ASN A 152 -17.22 9.42 48.43
CA ASN A 152 -16.25 9.95 49.40
C ASN A 152 -16.90 10.66 50.60
N ARG A 153 -18.07 11.30 50.42
CA ARG A 153 -18.88 11.83 51.53
C ARG A 153 -19.52 10.70 52.34
N TRP A 154 -20.04 9.68 51.67
CA TRP A 154 -20.61 8.51 52.35
C TRP A 154 -19.56 7.79 53.21
N ARG A 155 -18.33 7.64 52.71
CA ARG A 155 -17.19 7.08 53.48
C ARG A 155 -16.91 7.86 54.77
N ARG A 156 -17.24 9.16 54.81
CA ARG A 156 -17.12 10.04 55.98
C ARG A 156 -18.40 10.13 56.82
N ALA A 157 -19.41 9.31 56.51
CA ALA A 157 -20.75 9.36 57.08
C ALA A 157 -21.47 10.70 56.86
N GLU A 158 -21.14 11.42 55.79
CA GLU A 158 -21.70 12.74 55.43
C GLU A 158 -22.80 12.66 54.34
N ALA A 159 -23.11 11.46 53.82
CA ALA A 159 -24.10 11.28 52.76
C ALA A 159 -25.14 10.21 53.13
N GLU A 160 -26.40 10.52 52.84
CA GLU A 160 -27.54 9.64 53.09
C GLU A 160 -27.88 8.77 51.86
N ARG A 161 -28.73 7.75 52.05
CA ARG A 161 -29.20 6.84 51.00
C ARG A 161 -29.73 7.57 49.77
N GLU A 162 -30.48 8.65 49.97
CA GLU A 162 -31.07 9.44 48.88
C GLU A 162 -30.02 10.12 48.00
N HIS A 163 -28.91 10.57 48.59
CA HIS A 163 -27.81 11.20 47.85
C HIS A 163 -27.10 10.19 46.94
N ILE A 164 -26.81 8.99 47.44
CA ILE A 164 -26.19 7.92 46.65
C ILE A 164 -27.14 7.47 45.54
N ALA A 165 -28.42 7.23 45.86
CA ALA A 165 -29.41 6.85 44.87
C ALA A 165 -29.53 7.91 43.76
N GLY A 166 -29.58 9.20 44.13
CA GLY A 166 -29.61 10.31 43.19
C GLY A 166 -28.38 10.36 42.28
N ALA A 167 -27.18 10.21 42.85
CA ALA A 167 -25.93 10.19 42.08
C ALA A 167 -25.85 9.00 41.11
N LEU A 168 -26.27 7.80 41.54
CA LEU A 168 -26.31 6.61 40.67
C LEU A 168 -27.31 6.77 39.52
N VAL A 169 -28.50 7.34 39.78
CA VAL A 169 -29.50 7.61 38.74
C VAL A 169 -28.97 8.66 37.76
N ALA A 170 -28.38 9.75 38.25
CA ALA A 170 -27.80 10.80 37.41
C ALA A 170 -26.69 10.25 36.51
N PHE A 171 -25.80 9.43 37.06
CA PHE A 171 -24.76 8.73 36.31
C PHE A 171 -25.35 7.81 35.23
N ASP A 172 -26.34 6.98 35.57
CA ASP A 172 -26.93 6.04 34.62
C ASP A 172 -27.65 6.76 33.45
N VAL A 173 -28.33 7.86 33.74
CA VAL A 173 -29.00 8.69 32.71
C VAL A 173 -27.97 9.36 31.81
N ALA A 174 -26.93 9.97 32.38
CA ALA A 174 -25.86 10.60 31.60
C ALA A 174 -25.11 9.56 30.75
N TRP A 175 -24.84 8.38 31.30
CA TRP A 175 -24.23 7.27 30.58
C TRP A 175 -25.07 6.84 29.39
N ALA A 176 -26.35 6.54 29.61
CA ALA A 176 -27.22 6.07 28.54
C ALA A 176 -27.41 7.13 27.43
N ALA A 177 -27.39 8.41 27.79
CA ALA A 177 -27.44 9.51 26.81
C ALA A 177 -26.16 9.57 25.97
N PHE A 178 -24.98 9.51 26.60
CA PHE A 178 -23.70 9.54 25.90
C PHE A 178 -23.47 8.27 25.07
N GLU A 179 -23.68 7.07 25.62
CA GLU A 179 -23.53 5.79 24.91
C GLU A 179 -24.36 5.77 23.62
N ARG A 180 -25.61 6.23 23.68
CA ARG A 180 -26.49 6.29 22.50
C ARG A 180 -25.90 7.15 21.39
N LEU A 181 -25.40 8.34 21.73
CA LEU A 181 -24.87 9.31 20.76
C LEU A 181 -23.51 8.87 20.26
N TYR A 182 -22.59 8.58 21.17
CA TYR A 182 -21.22 8.19 20.86
C TYR A 182 -21.16 6.92 19.99
N ILE A 183 -21.79 5.82 20.43
CA ILE A 183 -21.78 4.57 19.65
C ILE A 183 -22.56 4.73 18.33
N GLY A 184 -23.63 5.54 18.34
CA GLY A 184 -24.37 5.86 17.12
C GLY A 184 -23.49 6.58 16.09
N GLU A 185 -22.67 7.54 16.52
CA GLU A 185 -21.72 8.25 15.67
C GLU A 185 -20.56 7.36 15.23
N LEU A 186 -20.03 6.50 16.11
CA LEU A 186 -19.02 5.50 15.70
C LEU A 186 -19.55 4.62 14.56
N ILE A 187 -20.77 4.11 14.67
CA ILE A 187 -21.40 3.31 13.61
C ILE A 187 -21.50 4.10 12.31
N ALA A 188 -21.90 5.37 12.37
CA ALA A 188 -22.02 6.23 11.18
C ALA A 188 -20.64 6.50 10.53
N ILE A 189 -19.61 6.77 11.34
CA ILE A 189 -18.23 6.96 10.88
C ILE A 189 -17.72 5.67 10.21
N GLU A 190 -17.93 4.52 10.85
CA GLU A 190 -17.52 3.23 10.30
C GLU A 190 -18.23 2.90 8.98
N GLU A 191 -19.53 3.20 8.87
CA GLU A 191 -20.30 3.06 7.64
C GLU A 191 -19.75 3.96 6.54
N GLN A 192 -19.44 5.23 6.86
CA GLN A 192 -18.83 6.16 5.93
C GLN A 192 -17.43 5.71 5.48
N ALA A 193 -16.60 5.21 6.40
CA ALA A 193 -15.27 4.69 6.11
C ALA A 193 -15.31 3.49 5.14
N ARG A 194 -16.32 2.62 5.27
CA ARG A 194 -16.54 1.50 4.34
C ARG A 194 -17.04 1.93 2.96
N GLN A 195 -17.51 3.16 2.76
CA GLN A 195 -18.06 3.59 1.47
C GLN A 195 -17.07 3.51 0.32
N LEU A 196 -15.77 3.65 0.58
CA LEU A 196 -14.74 3.47 -0.46
C LEU A 196 -14.76 2.05 -1.04
N VAL A 197 -14.98 1.04 -0.20
CA VAL A 197 -15.12 -0.36 -0.62
C VAL A 197 -16.48 -0.61 -1.27
N VAL A 198 -17.56 -0.03 -0.71
CA VAL A 198 -18.91 -0.09 -1.32
C VAL A 198 -18.87 0.43 -2.76
N GLU A 199 -18.20 1.57 -2.96
CA GLU A 199 -18.07 2.20 -4.27
C GLU A 199 -17.25 1.33 -5.23
N ALA A 200 -16.13 0.76 -4.78
CA ALA A 200 -15.33 -0.15 -5.60
C ALA A 200 -16.11 -1.42 -5.99
N VAL A 201 -16.89 -2.00 -5.07
CA VAL A 201 -17.79 -3.14 -5.34
C VAL A 201 -18.87 -2.75 -6.35
N ARG A 202 -19.44 -1.55 -6.23
CA ARG A 202 -20.43 -1.03 -7.17
C ARG A 202 -19.83 -0.85 -8.57
N CYS A 203 -18.64 -0.26 -8.67
CA CYS A 203 -17.93 -0.12 -9.94
C CYS A 203 -17.56 -1.49 -10.54
N GLU A 204 -17.14 -2.46 -9.73
CA GLU A 204 -16.84 -3.82 -10.18
C GLU A 204 -18.09 -4.52 -10.75
N SER A 205 -19.24 -4.43 -10.07
CA SER A 205 -20.47 -5.09 -10.52
C SER A 205 -21.00 -4.55 -11.86
N ARG A 206 -20.61 -3.33 -12.24
CA ARG A 206 -20.89 -2.71 -13.55
C ARG A 206 -19.96 -3.18 -14.67
N LEU A 207 -19.00 -4.06 -14.39
CA LEU A 207 -18.06 -4.64 -15.36
C LEU A 207 -18.38 -6.13 -15.64
N PRO A 208 -19.44 -6.49 -16.39
CA PRO A 208 -19.63 -7.86 -16.87
C PRO A 208 -18.38 -8.38 -17.59
N ALA A 209 -18.08 -9.68 -17.43
CA ALA A 209 -16.98 -10.33 -18.14
C ALA A 209 -17.10 -10.19 -19.67
N GLU A 210 -18.33 -10.08 -20.18
CA GLU A 210 -18.65 -9.91 -21.59
C GLU A 210 -18.38 -8.49 -22.10
N LEU A 211 -18.64 -7.44 -21.30
CA LEU A 211 -18.36 -6.05 -21.70
C LEU A 211 -16.87 -5.82 -21.97
N VAL A 212 -16.01 -6.46 -21.18
CA VAL A 212 -14.55 -6.37 -21.31
C VAL A 212 -14.04 -7.15 -22.54
N ARG A 213 -14.69 -8.28 -22.88
CA ARG A 213 -14.29 -9.11 -24.02
C ARG A 213 -14.70 -8.53 -25.37
N PHE A 214 -15.84 -7.84 -25.45
CA PHE A 214 -16.42 -7.38 -26.71
C PHE A 214 -16.27 -5.87 -26.97
N SER A 215 -15.51 -5.14 -26.13
CA SER A 215 -15.29 -3.69 -26.28
C SER A 215 -16.59 -2.92 -26.53
N ILE A 216 -17.60 -3.19 -25.70
CA ILE A 216 -18.93 -2.60 -25.83
C ILE A 216 -18.89 -1.13 -25.37
N PRO A 217 -19.60 -0.19 -26.05
CA PRO A 217 -19.69 1.20 -25.62
C PRO A 217 -20.11 1.33 -24.14
N GLY A 218 -19.34 2.10 -23.36
CA GLY A 218 -19.56 2.29 -21.92
C GLY A 218 -18.68 1.41 -21.01
N ALA A 219 -18.12 0.31 -21.53
CA ALA A 219 -17.17 -0.52 -20.77
C ALA A 219 -15.94 0.28 -20.35
N GLU A 220 -15.38 1.09 -21.26
CA GLU A 220 -14.20 1.92 -20.99
C GLU A 220 -14.43 2.93 -19.85
N GLN A 221 -15.63 3.52 -19.79
CA GLN A 221 -15.96 4.48 -18.74
C GLN A 221 -16.13 3.79 -17.38
N ALA A 222 -16.79 2.63 -17.35
CA ALA A 222 -16.90 1.81 -16.14
C ALA A 222 -15.52 1.35 -15.65
N GLU A 223 -14.61 0.98 -16.55
CA GLU A 223 -13.25 0.60 -16.20
C GLU A 223 -12.45 1.77 -15.65
N ARG A 224 -12.56 2.95 -16.27
CA ARG A 224 -11.92 4.18 -15.78
C ARG A 224 -12.41 4.53 -14.38
N GLU A 225 -13.71 4.42 -14.13
CA GLU A 225 -14.30 4.65 -12.81
C GLU A 225 -13.77 3.64 -11.79
N PHE A 226 -13.73 2.35 -12.13
CA PHE A 226 -13.23 1.31 -11.25
C PHE A 226 -11.73 1.48 -10.92
N VAL A 227 -10.89 1.79 -11.92
CA VAL A 227 -9.46 2.08 -11.71
C VAL A 227 -9.28 3.28 -10.78
N ARG A 228 -10.07 4.34 -10.96
CA ARG A 228 -10.07 5.51 -10.06
C ARG A 228 -10.46 5.13 -8.63
N CYS A 229 -11.41 4.21 -8.45
CA CYS A 229 -11.77 3.70 -7.12
C CYS A 229 -10.63 2.91 -6.47
N ILE A 230 -9.92 2.08 -7.25
CA ILE A 230 -8.74 1.36 -6.75
C ILE A 230 -7.65 2.35 -6.33
N ALA A 231 -7.36 3.36 -7.15
CA ALA A 231 -6.38 4.40 -6.84
C ALA A 231 -6.71 5.15 -5.54
N GLY A 232 -7.99 5.54 -5.35
CA GLY A 232 -8.45 6.16 -4.11
C GLY A 232 -8.42 5.23 -2.89
N LEU A 233 -8.61 3.92 -3.07
CA LEU A 233 -8.40 2.93 -2.00
C LEU A 233 -6.92 2.76 -1.67
N ASN A 234 -6.06 2.79 -2.68
CA ASN A 234 -4.62 2.64 -2.50
C ASN A 234 -4.04 3.76 -1.63
N SER A 235 -4.46 5.01 -1.86
CA SER A 235 -3.98 6.15 -1.08
C SER A 235 -4.37 6.16 0.39
N VAL A 236 -5.44 5.45 0.77
CA VAL A 236 -5.89 5.40 2.16
C VAL A 236 -5.56 4.09 2.89
N ALA A 237 -5.48 2.97 2.17
CA ALA A 237 -5.33 1.66 2.77
C ALA A 237 -3.90 1.11 2.66
N ASN A 238 -3.12 1.52 1.66
CA ASN A 238 -1.79 0.97 1.41
C ASN A 238 -0.69 1.72 2.18
N PHE A 239 -0.72 1.58 3.51
CA PHE A 239 0.30 2.17 4.40
C PHE A 239 1.69 1.51 4.28
N LYS A 240 1.80 0.35 3.63
CA LYS A 240 3.06 -0.36 3.44
C LYS A 240 3.90 0.18 2.27
N ARG A 241 3.26 0.91 1.35
CA ARG A 241 3.88 1.52 0.16
C ARG A 241 3.62 3.02 0.17
N LYS A 242 3.72 3.66 -1.00
CA LYS A 242 3.54 5.11 -1.13
C LYS A 242 2.06 5.50 -1.10
N GLY A 243 1.15 4.57 -1.39
CA GLY A 243 -0.29 4.87 -1.45
C GLY A 243 -0.61 5.78 -2.63
N ARG A 244 -0.08 5.45 -3.82
CA ARG A 244 -0.26 6.27 -5.02
C ARG A 244 -1.71 6.27 -5.52
N ASP A 245 -2.19 7.42 -5.95
CA ASP A 245 -3.50 7.62 -6.57
C ASP A 245 -3.42 8.09 -8.04
N ASP A 246 -2.22 8.20 -8.60
CA ASP A 246 -1.93 8.74 -9.94
C ASP A 246 -1.82 7.66 -11.03
N LEU A 247 -2.11 6.39 -10.72
CA LEU A 247 -2.00 5.25 -11.62
C LEU A 247 -3.30 5.04 -12.43
N GLY A 248 -3.31 5.48 -13.69
CA GLY A 248 -4.51 5.61 -14.52
C GLY A 248 -4.82 4.45 -15.48
N VAL A 249 -6.04 4.47 -16.03
CA VAL A 249 -6.61 3.40 -16.89
C VAL A 249 -5.84 3.20 -18.21
N GLU A 250 -5.07 4.19 -18.65
CA GLU A 250 -4.20 4.11 -19.82
C GLU A 250 -3.15 3.00 -19.71
N ILE A 251 -2.70 2.68 -18.49
CA ILE A 251 -1.76 1.58 -18.22
C ILE A 251 -2.41 0.25 -18.61
N LEU A 252 -3.65 0.02 -18.18
CA LEU A 252 -4.45 -1.17 -18.53
C LEU A 252 -4.75 -1.24 -20.03
N ALA A 253 -5.15 -0.11 -20.64
CA ALA A 253 -5.47 -0.06 -22.06
C ALA A 253 -4.27 -0.43 -22.94
N ARG A 254 -3.08 0.09 -22.63
CA ARG A 254 -1.83 -0.24 -23.33
C ARG A 254 -1.38 -1.67 -23.09
N SER A 255 -1.51 -2.17 -21.86
CA SER A 255 -1.21 -3.57 -21.54
C SER A 255 -2.06 -4.53 -22.39
N ARG A 256 -3.36 -4.26 -22.53
CA ARG A 256 -4.24 -5.03 -23.42
C ARG A 256 -3.87 -4.89 -24.90
N ALA A 257 -3.43 -3.72 -25.33
CA ALA A 257 -2.95 -3.54 -26.71
C ALA A 257 -1.73 -4.46 -26.97
N ILE A 258 -0.74 -4.47 -26.08
CA ILE A 258 0.44 -5.36 -26.18
C ILE A 258 0.03 -6.84 -26.25
N LEU A 259 -0.89 -7.28 -25.39
CA LEU A 259 -1.33 -8.67 -25.36
C LEU A 259 -2.13 -9.08 -26.61
N ARG A 260 -2.90 -8.15 -27.21
CA ARG A 260 -3.69 -8.36 -28.43
C ARG A 260 -2.87 -8.31 -29.72
N SER A 261 -1.85 -7.46 -29.80
CA SER A 261 -1.05 -7.21 -31.01
C SER A 261 -0.11 -8.36 -31.39
N GLY A 262 -0.53 -9.62 -31.20
CA GLY A 262 0.28 -10.82 -31.29
C GLY A 262 1.08 -11.03 -32.57
N THR A 263 0.85 -10.27 -33.67
CA THR A 263 1.52 -10.55 -34.95
C THR A 263 1.71 -9.42 -35.97
N VAL A 264 1.11 -8.21 -35.91
CA VAL A 264 1.13 -7.35 -37.13
C VAL A 264 1.42 -5.84 -36.96
N GLU A 265 1.05 -5.15 -35.87
CA GLU A 265 1.20 -3.66 -35.79
C GLU A 265 1.57 -3.13 -34.39
N GLY A 266 2.24 -3.96 -33.58
CA GLY A 266 2.77 -3.53 -32.28
C GLY A 266 4.08 -2.74 -32.42
N PRO A 267 4.70 -2.30 -31.29
CA PRO A 267 6.08 -1.83 -31.29
C PRO A 267 6.94 -2.81 -32.10
N ASN A 268 7.83 -2.29 -32.96
CA ASN A 268 8.72 -3.09 -33.80
C ASN A 268 9.78 -3.79 -32.93
N PHE A 269 9.33 -4.72 -32.07
CA PHE A 269 10.21 -5.50 -31.22
C PHE A 269 11.12 -6.34 -32.12
N SER A 270 12.41 -6.06 -32.03
CA SER A 270 13.43 -6.65 -32.89
C SER A 270 13.60 -8.16 -32.70
N SER A 271 13.09 -8.74 -31.59
CA SER A 271 13.27 -10.15 -31.26
C SER A 271 12.03 -10.81 -30.63
N PRO A 272 11.86 -12.15 -30.75
CA PRO A 272 10.82 -12.90 -30.04
C PRO A 272 10.93 -12.78 -28.51
N ALA A 273 12.15 -12.77 -27.97
CA ALA A 273 12.40 -12.63 -26.54
C ALA A 273 11.92 -11.27 -26.01
N GLY A 274 12.18 -10.19 -26.75
CA GLY A 274 11.68 -8.86 -26.41
C GLY A 274 10.15 -8.78 -26.44
N ARG A 275 9.50 -9.44 -27.41
CA ARG A 275 8.03 -9.52 -27.44
C ARG A 275 7.47 -10.23 -26.21
N GLU A 276 8.09 -11.33 -25.79
CA GLU A 276 7.62 -12.05 -24.61
C GLU A 276 7.84 -11.21 -23.34
N ALA A 277 8.97 -10.51 -23.21
CA ALA A 277 9.20 -9.56 -22.11
C ALA A 277 8.08 -8.51 -22.01
N ALA A 278 7.70 -7.88 -23.11
CA ALA A 278 6.58 -6.94 -23.14
C ALA A 278 5.25 -7.59 -22.70
N ARG A 279 5.01 -8.85 -23.11
CA ARG A 279 3.82 -9.63 -22.73
C ARG A 279 3.82 -10.03 -21.26
N VAL A 280 4.98 -10.28 -20.67
CA VAL A 280 5.13 -10.54 -19.22
C VAL A 280 4.66 -9.30 -18.46
N LEU A 281 5.27 -8.14 -18.69
CA LEU A 281 4.93 -6.89 -17.99
C LEU A 281 3.45 -6.50 -18.17
N ALA A 282 2.93 -6.60 -19.40
CA ALA A 282 1.52 -6.34 -19.67
C ALA A 282 0.58 -7.36 -19.02
N GLY A 283 1.04 -8.62 -18.91
CA GLY A 283 0.35 -9.69 -18.21
C GLY A 283 0.22 -9.42 -16.73
N ASP A 284 1.27 -8.93 -16.08
CA ASP A 284 1.29 -8.65 -14.63
C ASP A 284 0.30 -7.53 -14.27
N VAL A 285 0.24 -6.46 -15.07
CA VAL A 285 -0.75 -5.38 -14.92
C VAL A 285 -2.18 -5.93 -15.04
N LEU A 286 -2.43 -6.80 -16.01
CA LEU A 286 -3.75 -7.38 -16.20
C LEU A 286 -4.11 -8.35 -15.07
N ALA A 287 -3.16 -9.16 -14.62
CA ALA A 287 -3.34 -10.12 -13.53
C ALA A 287 -3.64 -9.41 -12.19
N SER A 288 -2.93 -8.33 -11.86
CA SER A 288 -3.19 -7.56 -10.64
C SER A 288 -4.55 -6.85 -10.70
N TYR A 289 -4.92 -6.30 -11.87
CA TYR A 289 -6.25 -5.74 -12.11
C TYR A 289 -7.36 -6.78 -11.92
N GLU A 290 -7.22 -7.97 -12.52
CA GLU A 290 -8.19 -9.06 -12.36
C GLU A 290 -8.25 -9.58 -10.92
N ALA A 291 -7.13 -9.61 -10.21
CA ALA A 291 -7.08 -9.96 -8.80
C ALA A 291 -7.87 -8.97 -7.93
N MET A 292 -7.75 -7.66 -8.19
CA MET A 292 -8.57 -6.63 -7.53
C MET A 292 -10.06 -6.83 -7.80
N ARG A 293 -10.45 -7.10 -9.06
CA ARG A 293 -11.84 -7.41 -9.41
C ARG A 293 -12.37 -8.62 -8.65
N ASN A 294 -11.60 -9.70 -8.64
CA ASN A 294 -11.97 -10.92 -7.93
C ASN A 294 -12.06 -10.71 -6.42
N TYR A 295 -11.22 -9.84 -5.85
CA TYR A 295 -11.31 -9.44 -4.46
C TYR A 295 -12.65 -8.74 -4.16
N PHE A 296 -13.02 -7.70 -4.93
CA PHE A 296 -14.27 -6.98 -4.69
C PHE A 296 -15.54 -7.80 -4.97
N LYS A 297 -15.52 -8.74 -5.92
CA LYS A 297 -16.61 -9.71 -6.08
C LYS A 297 -16.88 -10.51 -4.81
N LYS A 298 -15.79 -10.97 -4.16
CA LYS A 298 -15.89 -11.76 -2.92
C LYS A 298 -16.36 -10.89 -1.76
N VAL A 299 -15.72 -9.74 -1.57
CA VAL A 299 -16.04 -8.80 -0.48
C VAL A 299 -17.46 -8.23 -0.60
N GLY A 300 -17.95 -8.01 -1.82
CA GLY A 300 -19.30 -7.50 -2.05
C GLY A 300 -20.42 -8.36 -1.46
N THR A 301 -20.17 -9.65 -1.20
CA THR A 301 -21.14 -10.54 -0.56
C THR A 301 -21.20 -10.42 0.97
N ARG A 302 -20.23 -9.75 1.58
CA ARG A 302 -19.97 -9.72 3.03
C ARG A 302 -19.32 -8.40 3.46
N ILE A 303 -19.87 -7.28 2.99
CA ILE A 303 -19.25 -5.96 3.20
C ILE A 303 -19.25 -5.52 4.66
N GLU A 304 -20.19 -6.04 5.45
CA GLU A 304 -20.30 -5.86 6.90
C GLU A 304 -19.11 -6.43 7.68
N HIS A 305 -18.35 -7.33 7.08
CA HIS A 305 -17.14 -7.91 7.66
C HIS A 305 -15.85 -7.14 7.34
N VAL A 306 -15.94 -6.11 6.48
CA VAL A 306 -14.79 -5.25 6.18
C VAL A 306 -14.50 -4.35 7.38
N ASP A 307 -13.24 -4.36 7.82
CA ASP A 307 -12.79 -3.45 8.87
C ASP A 307 -12.85 -2.00 8.33
N PRO A 308 -13.52 -1.07 9.04
CA PRO A 308 -13.56 0.35 8.70
C PRO A 308 -12.19 0.99 8.54
N HIS A 309 -11.20 0.55 9.31
CA HIS A 309 -9.80 0.91 9.13
C HIS A 309 -9.24 0.03 8.01
N LEU A 310 -9.18 0.57 6.80
CA LEU A 310 -8.96 -0.22 5.60
C LEU A 310 -7.60 -0.92 5.59
N CYS A 311 -6.61 -0.33 6.26
CA CYS A 311 -5.28 -0.91 6.49
C CYS A 311 -5.29 -2.23 7.28
N ASN A 312 -6.32 -2.51 8.08
CA ASN A 312 -6.45 -3.76 8.83
C ASN A 312 -6.95 -4.92 7.96
N ASN A 313 -7.48 -4.63 6.76
CA ASN A 313 -7.95 -5.65 5.83
C ASN A 313 -6.76 -6.25 5.07
N VAL A 314 -6.07 -7.22 5.68
CA VAL A 314 -4.83 -7.83 5.14
C VAL A 314 -4.97 -8.27 3.68
N GLY A 315 -6.12 -8.83 3.31
CA GLY A 315 -6.42 -9.24 1.93
C GLY A 315 -6.53 -8.07 0.94
N LEU A 316 -7.13 -6.94 1.35
CA LEU A 316 -7.18 -5.73 0.53
C LEU A 316 -5.77 -5.15 0.36
N VAL A 317 -5.03 -4.99 1.45
CA VAL A 317 -3.68 -4.40 1.44
C VAL A 317 -2.74 -5.21 0.58
N ALA A 318 -2.75 -6.55 0.68
CA ALA A 318 -1.93 -7.39 -0.17
C ALA A 318 -2.22 -7.15 -1.67
N ARG A 319 -3.50 -7.07 -2.05
CA ARG A 319 -3.89 -6.83 -3.44
C ARG A 319 -3.55 -5.42 -3.94
N LEU A 320 -3.65 -4.42 -3.07
CA LEU A 320 -3.25 -3.05 -3.39
C LEU A 320 -1.72 -2.94 -3.57
N VAL A 321 -0.92 -3.66 -2.79
CA VAL A 321 0.54 -3.73 -2.98
C VAL A 321 0.89 -4.37 -4.33
N ASP A 322 0.33 -5.55 -4.64
CA ASP A 322 0.54 -6.22 -5.94
C ASP A 322 0.13 -5.31 -7.11
N TYR A 323 -0.99 -4.60 -6.96
CA TYR A 323 -1.50 -3.64 -7.92
C TYR A 323 -0.55 -2.45 -8.09
N GLU A 324 -0.16 -1.77 -7.02
CA GLU A 324 0.73 -0.61 -7.07
C GLU A 324 2.07 -0.97 -7.72
N GLU A 325 2.69 -2.10 -7.35
CA GLU A 325 3.98 -2.54 -7.90
C GLU A 325 3.92 -2.78 -9.42
N SER A 326 2.94 -3.58 -9.87
CA SER A 326 2.77 -3.88 -11.30
C SER A 326 2.38 -2.65 -12.11
N TRP A 327 1.57 -1.74 -11.54
CA TRP A 327 1.12 -0.53 -12.21
C TRP A 327 2.18 0.56 -12.23
N GLU A 328 3.07 0.66 -11.24
CA GLU A 328 4.25 1.53 -11.31
C GLU A 328 5.17 1.11 -12.46
N VAL A 329 5.41 -0.20 -12.61
CA VAL A 329 6.16 -0.77 -13.75
C VAL A 329 5.44 -0.48 -15.07
N GLY A 330 4.11 -0.65 -15.11
CA GLY A 330 3.30 -0.32 -16.28
C GLY A 330 3.34 1.16 -16.65
N ALA A 331 3.22 2.06 -15.68
CA ALA A 331 3.34 3.50 -15.89
C ALA A 331 4.71 3.90 -16.45
N ARG A 332 5.79 3.28 -15.93
CA ARG A 332 7.15 3.59 -16.37
C ARG A 332 7.47 3.00 -17.74
N TYR A 333 7.25 1.71 -17.94
CA TYR A 333 7.71 1.00 -19.13
C TYR A 333 6.61 0.89 -20.19
N ILE A 334 5.42 0.41 -19.84
CA ILE A 334 4.34 0.17 -20.82
C ILE A 334 3.80 1.48 -21.41
N CYS A 335 3.68 2.53 -20.59
CA CYS A 335 3.23 3.84 -21.06
C CYS A 335 4.30 4.64 -21.80
N GLN A 336 5.57 4.23 -21.78
CA GLN A 336 6.68 4.89 -22.47
C GLN A 336 7.27 3.97 -23.55
N PRO A 337 6.79 4.04 -24.82
CA PRO A 337 7.12 3.06 -25.85
C PRO A 337 8.63 2.86 -26.08
N HIS A 338 9.41 3.93 -25.93
CA HIS A 338 10.87 3.90 -26.08
C HIS A 338 11.57 3.16 -24.93
N LEU A 339 11.10 3.30 -23.68
CA LEU A 339 11.62 2.53 -22.56
C LEU A 339 11.19 1.06 -22.62
N LEU A 340 9.96 0.79 -23.06
CA LEU A 340 9.50 -0.58 -23.27
C LEU A 340 10.39 -1.31 -24.29
N ASP A 341 10.61 -0.69 -25.45
CA ASP A 341 11.46 -1.25 -26.50
C ASP A 341 12.90 -1.47 -25.99
N ALA A 342 13.45 -0.48 -25.29
CA ALA A 342 14.78 -0.57 -24.70
C ALA A 342 14.94 -1.73 -23.70
N VAL A 343 13.99 -1.90 -22.78
CA VAL A 343 14.01 -3.02 -21.80
C VAL A 343 13.82 -4.36 -22.51
N CYS A 344 12.91 -4.45 -23.47
CA CYS A 344 12.66 -5.68 -24.21
C CYS A 344 13.90 -6.11 -25.01
N ASP A 345 14.60 -5.15 -25.61
CA ASP A 345 15.84 -5.36 -26.33
C ASP A 345 16.98 -5.80 -25.39
N VAL A 346 17.10 -5.18 -24.21
CA VAL A 346 18.05 -5.64 -23.17
C VAL A 346 17.74 -7.06 -22.69
N VAL A 347 16.47 -7.40 -22.42
CA VAL A 347 16.08 -8.76 -22.02
C VAL A 347 16.47 -9.78 -23.09
N ALA A 348 16.32 -9.43 -24.38
CA ALA A 348 16.73 -10.30 -25.47
C ALA A 348 18.25 -10.53 -25.51
N GLU A 349 19.04 -9.50 -25.24
CA GLU A 349 20.51 -9.60 -25.13
C GLU A 349 20.93 -10.44 -23.92
N VAL A 350 20.31 -10.22 -22.76
CA VAL A 350 20.62 -10.99 -21.54
C VAL A 350 20.27 -12.46 -21.73
N ARG A 351 19.13 -12.78 -22.34
CA ARG A 351 18.76 -14.17 -22.71
C ARG A 351 19.72 -14.81 -23.71
N ALA A 352 20.33 -14.00 -24.55
CA ALA A 352 21.36 -14.50 -25.45
C ALA A 352 22.68 -14.73 -24.74
N ALA A 353 22.98 -13.96 -23.69
CA ALA A 353 24.11 -14.18 -22.80
C ALA A 353 23.98 -15.50 -22.00
N GLU A 354 22.77 -15.86 -21.53
CA GLU A 354 22.49 -17.16 -20.88
C GLU A 354 22.91 -18.35 -21.76
N ARG A 355 22.74 -18.25 -23.08
CA ARG A 355 23.17 -19.32 -24.00
C ARG A 355 24.69 -19.41 -24.18
N LEU A 356 25.43 -18.37 -23.83
CA LEU A 356 26.88 -18.27 -24.04
C LEU A 356 27.69 -18.69 -22.82
N ALA A 357 27.11 -18.60 -21.61
CA ALA A 357 27.75 -18.90 -20.34
C ALA A 357 26.74 -19.57 -19.39
N PRO A 358 26.81 -20.91 -19.21
CA PRO A 358 25.91 -21.65 -18.31
C PRO A 358 25.94 -21.16 -16.86
N GLU A 359 27.07 -20.63 -16.41
CA GLU A 359 27.21 -20.06 -15.06
C GLU A 359 26.28 -18.86 -14.86
N PHE A 360 26.03 -18.08 -15.94
CA PHE A 360 25.08 -16.97 -15.90
C PHE A 360 23.63 -17.45 -15.86
N THR A 361 23.31 -18.55 -16.54
CA THR A 361 21.99 -19.18 -16.39
C THR A 361 21.75 -19.60 -14.94
N ALA A 362 22.73 -20.23 -14.29
CA ALA A 362 22.64 -20.58 -12.87
C ALA A 362 22.45 -19.33 -11.99
N MET A 363 23.22 -18.26 -12.24
CA MET A 363 23.02 -16.98 -11.52
C MET A 363 21.61 -16.42 -11.67
N CYS A 364 21.03 -16.51 -12.88
CA CYS A 364 19.65 -16.10 -13.12
C CYS A 364 18.67 -16.99 -12.37
N GLU A 365 18.76 -18.32 -12.48
CA GLU A 365 17.85 -19.27 -11.84
C GLU A 365 17.85 -19.18 -10.31
N ASP A 366 19.04 -19.02 -9.71
CA ASP A 366 19.22 -18.96 -8.26
C ASP A 366 19.08 -17.55 -7.67
N CYS A 367 18.88 -16.52 -8.53
CA CYS A 367 18.93 -15.11 -8.14
C CYS A 367 20.20 -14.76 -7.35
N ASP A 368 21.35 -15.26 -7.83
CA ASP A 368 22.64 -15.12 -7.16
C ASP A 368 23.01 -13.63 -6.96
N VAL A 369 23.70 -13.29 -5.86
CA VAL A 369 24.11 -11.91 -5.59
C VAL A 369 25.08 -11.36 -6.65
N GLU A 370 25.88 -12.21 -7.29
CA GLU A 370 26.77 -11.85 -8.40
C GLU A 370 25.99 -11.44 -9.66
N LEU A 371 24.73 -11.86 -9.82
CA LEU A 371 23.86 -11.40 -10.90
C LEU A 371 23.78 -9.86 -10.93
N PHE A 372 23.74 -9.22 -9.76
CA PHE A 372 23.65 -7.77 -9.64
C PHE A 372 24.95 -7.05 -9.97
N LEU A 373 26.08 -7.77 -10.02
CA LEU A 373 27.36 -7.26 -10.53
C LEU A 373 27.47 -7.46 -12.05
N VAL A 374 27.00 -8.59 -12.56
CA VAL A 374 27.08 -8.95 -13.98
C VAL A 374 26.06 -8.21 -14.83
N LEU A 375 24.81 -8.11 -14.39
CA LEU A 375 23.71 -7.53 -15.15
C LEU A 375 23.99 -6.09 -15.63
N PRO A 376 24.44 -5.15 -14.79
CA PRO A 376 24.74 -3.80 -15.27
C PRO A 376 25.92 -3.77 -16.27
N ARG A 377 26.88 -4.70 -16.21
CA ARG A 377 27.94 -4.83 -17.24
C ARG A 377 27.34 -5.22 -18.59
N LEU A 378 26.44 -6.20 -18.60
CA LEU A 378 25.74 -6.64 -19.81
C LEU A 378 24.89 -5.52 -20.41
N VAL A 379 24.18 -4.76 -19.57
CA VAL A 379 23.39 -3.60 -19.99
C VAL A 379 24.27 -2.53 -20.65
N ILE A 380 25.41 -2.20 -20.05
CA ILE A 380 26.37 -1.24 -20.62
C ILE A 380 26.94 -1.76 -21.95
N LEU A 381 27.39 -3.01 -22.03
CA LEU A 381 27.88 -3.59 -23.28
C LEU A 381 26.81 -3.58 -24.38
N ALA A 382 25.57 -3.96 -24.02
CA ALA A 382 24.43 -3.93 -24.93
C ALA A 382 24.22 -2.52 -25.48
N PHE A 383 24.24 -1.49 -24.63
CA PHE A 383 24.17 -0.10 -25.06
C PHE A 383 25.34 0.29 -25.99
N LEU A 384 26.58 -0.06 -25.65
CA LEU A 384 27.76 0.29 -26.46
C LEU A 384 27.74 -0.35 -27.86
N SER A 385 27.05 -1.47 -28.03
CA SER A 385 26.90 -2.13 -29.33
C SER A 385 26.00 -1.35 -30.31
N ASP A 386 25.08 -0.54 -29.80
CA ASP A 386 24.23 0.38 -30.56
C ASP A 386 23.77 1.57 -29.68
N PRO A 387 24.64 2.57 -29.46
CA PRO A 387 24.34 3.69 -28.56
C PRO A 387 23.31 4.68 -29.14
N THR A 388 22.92 4.49 -30.39
CA THR A 388 21.89 5.29 -31.07
C THR A 388 20.52 4.62 -31.11
N GLY A 389 20.45 3.33 -30.74
CA GLY A 389 19.23 2.53 -30.71
C GLY A 389 18.37 2.76 -29.49
N ALA A 390 17.38 1.88 -29.29
CA ALA A 390 16.39 1.97 -28.22
C ALA A 390 17.02 2.03 -26.81
N ARG A 391 18.09 1.23 -26.59
CA ARG A 391 18.83 1.13 -25.31
C ARG A 391 19.30 2.47 -24.77
N LYS A 392 19.52 3.48 -25.64
CA LYS A 392 19.86 4.84 -25.23
C LYS A 392 18.87 5.39 -24.21
N HIS A 393 17.57 5.21 -24.44
CA HIS A 393 16.55 5.75 -23.54
C HIS A 393 16.61 5.13 -22.15
N LEU A 394 16.94 3.84 -22.07
CA LEU A 394 17.13 3.17 -20.79
C LEU A 394 18.34 3.74 -20.05
N ILE A 395 19.50 3.83 -20.71
CA ILE A 395 20.71 4.39 -20.09
C ILE A 395 20.50 5.85 -19.68
N GLN A 396 19.82 6.64 -20.52
CA GLN A 396 19.48 8.02 -20.19
C GLN A 396 18.56 8.14 -18.96
N SER A 397 17.68 7.16 -18.74
CA SER A 397 16.81 7.16 -17.55
C SER A 397 17.55 6.85 -16.25
N VAL A 398 18.64 6.08 -16.28
CA VAL A 398 19.40 5.69 -15.07
C VAL A 398 20.71 6.47 -14.88
N LEU A 399 21.21 7.12 -15.94
CA LEU A 399 22.40 7.97 -15.95
C LEU A 399 22.11 9.31 -16.66
N PRO A 400 21.10 10.08 -16.21
CA PRO A 400 20.69 11.30 -16.90
C PRO A 400 21.82 12.33 -17.05
N HIS A 401 22.75 12.43 -16.09
CA HIS A 401 23.88 13.38 -16.13
C HIS A 401 24.89 13.13 -17.25
N ARG A 402 24.86 11.93 -17.87
CA ARG A 402 25.74 11.56 -19.00
C ARG A 402 25.20 12.01 -20.35
N PHE A 403 24.00 12.58 -20.35
CA PHE A 403 23.35 13.17 -21.50
C PHE A 403 23.15 14.66 -21.22
N ALA A 404 23.55 15.51 -22.16
CA ALA A 404 23.37 16.94 -21.98
C ALA A 404 21.88 17.27 -21.81
N PRO A 405 21.52 18.19 -20.89
CA PRO A 405 20.16 18.71 -20.84
C PRO A 405 19.82 19.33 -22.20
N ASP A 406 18.60 19.11 -22.67
CA ASP A 406 18.11 19.80 -23.85
C ASP A 406 17.98 21.30 -23.48
N ASP A 407 19.00 22.10 -23.79
CA ASP A 407 19.04 23.56 -23.55
C ASP A 407 17.92 24.35 -24.29
N ASP A 408 16.95 23.68 -24.91
CA ASP A 408 15.92 24.23 -25.79
C ASP A 408 14.51 24.15 -25.14
N GLU A 409 14.32 24.62 -23.90
CA GLU A 409 12.97 24.81 -23.32
C GLU A 409 12.12 25.89 -24.04
N GLY A 410 12.67 26.57 -25.06
CA GLY A 410 12.04 27.73 -25.71
C GLY A 410 11.51 27.54 -27.14
N ALA A 411 11.61 26.37 -27.78
CA ALA A 411 11.29 26.23 -29.22
C ALA A 411 10.43 24.98 -29.53
N GLN A 412 9.11 25.12 -29.40
CA GLN A 412 8.09 24.07 -29.59
C GLN A 412 7.99 23.40 -30.98
N GLN A 413 8.93 23.54 -31.92
CA GLN A 413 8.74 23.03 -33.28
C GLN A 413 10.00 22.79 -34.13
N ARG A 414 11.16 22.50 -33.52
CA ARG A 414 12.34 22.04 -34.28
C ARG A 414 12.56 20.54 -34.09
N MET A 415 12.93 19.86 -35.18
CA MET A 415 13.26 18.43 -35.18
C MET A 415 14.22 18.09 -34.03
N PRO A 416 14.06 16.92 -33.37
CA PRO A 416 14.89 16.54 -32.23
C PRO A 416 16.36 16.55 -32.63
N LYS A 417 17.12 17.48 -32.07
CA LYS A 417 18.59 17.47 -32.20
C LYS A 417 19.10 16.20 -31.50
N PRO A 418 20.12 15.53 -32.03
CA PRO A 418 20.72 14.39 -31.33
C PRO A 418 21.27 14.86 -29.99
N ALA A 419 20.73 14.31 -28.89
CA ALA A 419 21.22 14.61 -27.54
C ALA A 419 22.75 14.45 -27.50
N LYS A 420 23.43 15.46 -26.98
CA LYS A 420 24.89 15.43 -26.86
C LYS A 420 25.25 14.45 -25.74
N VAL A 421 25.99 13.42 -26.11
CA VAL A 421 26.61 12.49 -25.17
C VAL A 421 27.85 13.16 -24.58
N ASP A 422 28.09 12.98 -23.28
CA ASP A 422 29.27 13.54 -22.63
C ASP A 422 30.59 12.93 -23.16
N HIS A 423 31.71 13.57 -22.80
CA HIS A 423 33.02 13.15 -23.30
C HIS A 423 33.40 11.73 -22.83
N ASP A 424 33.07 11.38 -21.59
CA ASP A 424 33.46 10.11 -20.99
C ASP A 424 32.70 8.92 -21.61
N LEU A 425 31.40 9.07 -21.84
CA LEU A 425 30.59 8.03 -22.48
C LEU A 425 31.00 7.86 -23.96
N LYS A 426 31.39 8.94 -24.62
CA LYS A 426 31.99 8.87 -25.96
C LYS A 426 33.32 8.10 -25.93
N LEU A 427 34.19 8.39 -24.96
CA LEU A 427 35.47 7.68 -24.79
C LEU A 427 35.25 6.18 -24.56
N LEU A 428 34.28 5.80 -23.72
CA LEU A 428 33.91 4.40 -23.50
C LEU A 428 33.46 3.72 -24.80
N HIS A 429 32.63 4.39 -25.60
CA HIS A 429 32.18 3.87 -26.89
C HIS A 429 33.32 3.73 -27.91
N ASP A 430 34.26 4.67 -27.94
CA ASP A 430 35.45 4.58 -28.79
C ASP A 430 36.36 3.40 -28.35
N GLN A 431 36.55 3.20 -27.04
CA GLN A 431 37.23 2.02 -26.50
C GLN A 431 36.55 0.71 -26.90
N PHE A 432 35.22 0.64 -26.82
CA PHE A 432 34.45 -0.52 -27.26
C PHE A 432 34.66 -0.84 -28.74
N LYS A 433 34.57 0.18 -29.60
CA LYS A 433 34.79 0.03 -31.06
C LYS A 433 36.18 -0.48 -31.37
N GLU A 434 37.20 0.06 -30.70
CA GLU A 434 38.57 -0.34 -30.90
C GLU A 434 38.80 -1.79 -30.45
N CYS A 435 38.31 -2.16 -29.27
CA CYS A 435 38.37 -3.53 -28.77
C CYS A 435 37.69 -4.51 -29.74
N MET A 436 36.47 -4.22 -30.19
CA MET A 436 35.76 -5.04 -31.19
C MET A 436 36.54 -5.17 -32.50
N ARG A 437 37.23 -4.11 -32.95
CA ARG A 437 38.06 -4.11 -34.16
C ARG A 437 39.29 -4.99 -33.99
N VAL A 438 39.97 -4.92 -32.84
CA VAL A 438 41.16 -5.72 -32.54
C VAL A 438 40.80 -7.20 -32.42
N LEU A 439 39.76 -7.53 -31.66
CA LEU A 439 39.28 -8.91 -31.50
C LEU A 439 38.84 -9.53 -32.82
N ALA A 440 38.07 -8.81 -33.65
CA ALA A 440 37.63 -9.30 -34.94
C ALA A 440 38.79 -9.56 -35.93
N LYS A 441 39.91 -8.82 -35.82
CA LYS A 441 41.11 -9.05 -36.63
C LYS A 441 41.97 -10.21 -36.11
N ALA A 442 41.98 -10.43 -34.79
CA ALA A 442 42.76 -11.49 -34.17
C ALA A 442 42.13 -12.88 -34.40
N LEU A 443 40.83 -12.94 -34.69
CA LEU A 443 40.12 -14.19 -34.96
C LEU A 443 40.56 -14.80 -36.31
N PRO A 444 41.05 -16.05 -36.32
CA PRO A 444 41.37 -16.74 -37.57
C PRO A 444 40.09 -16.89 -38.42
N PRO A 445 40.19 -16.81 -39.76
CA PRO A 445 39.07 -17.08 -40.64
C PRO A 445 38.61 -18.53 -40.42
N ARG A 446 37.46 -18.72 -39.75
CA ARG A 446 36.86 -20.04 -39.55
C ARG A 446 36.53 -20.64 -40.92
N THR A 447 37.29 -21.62 -41.35
CA THR A 447 37.17 -22.26 -42.67
C THR A 447 36.02 -23.28 -42.76
N SER A 448 35.37 -23.66 -41.65
CA SER A 448 34.34 -24.73 -41.69
C SER A 448 33.48 -24.85 -40.42
N ALA A 449 33.09 -23.73 -39.80
CA ALA A 449 32.20 -23.84 -38.64
C ALA A 449 30.75 -24.16 -39.09
N PRO A 450 30.05 -25.11 -38.42
CA PRO A 450 28.65 -25.39 -38.70
C PRO A 450 27.83 -24.12 -38.52
N THR A 451 26.87 -23.92 -39.42
CA THR A 451 26.00 -22.76 -39.48
C THR A 451 25.15 -22.69 -38.21
N VAL A 452 25.68 -22.07 -37.15
CA VAL A 452 24.88 -21.71 -35.98
C VAL A 452 23.81 -20.73 -36.48
N PRO A 453 22.51 -20.98 -36.21
CA PRO A 453 21.44 -20.10 -36.65
C PRO A 453 21.76 -18.67 -36.21
N ALA A 454 21.59 -17.71 -37.13
CA ALA A 454 21.93 -16.31 -36.95
C ALA A 454 21.49 -15.82 -35.56
N SER A 455 22.48 -15.58 -34.70
CA SER A 455 22.21 -15.18 -33.33
C SER A 455 21.47 -13.83 -33.35
N PRO A 456 20.38 -13.66 -32.58
CA PRO A 456 19.62 -12.42 -32.50
C PRO A 456 20.39 -11.24 -31.88
N LEU A 457 21.66 -11.44 -31.50
CA LEU A 457 22.59 -10.52 -30.83
C LEU A 457 23.04 -9.29 -31.67
N GLY A 458 22.15 -8.73 -32.49
CA GLY A 458 22.37 -7.48 -33.21
C GLY A 458 21.86 -7.56 -34.64
N GLY A 459 20.68 -6.96 -34.88
CA GLY A 459 19.93 -6.95 -36.15
C GLY A 459 20.57 -6.25 -37.35
N ARG A 460 21.89 -6.38 -37.54
CA ARG A 460 22.58 -6.07 -38.79
C ARG A 460 23.49 -7.24 -39.13
N ALA A 461 23.68 -7.53 -40.41
CA ALA A 461 24.61 -8.55 -40.88
C ALA A 461 26.03 -8.30 -40.32
N ARG A 462 26.32 -8.85 -39.15
CA ARG A 462 27.65 -8.81 -38.53
C ARG A 462 28.50 -9.86 -39.23
N SER A 463 29.75 -9.54 -39.52
CA SER A 463 30.68 -10.57 -39.97
C SER A 463 30.85 -11.62 -38.85
N PRO A 464 31.10 -12.90 -39.19
CA PRO A 464 31.31 -13.96 -38.20
C PRO A 464 32.36 -13.60 -37.14
N GLN A 465 33.40 -12.86 -37.52
CA GLN A 465 34.44 -12.39 -36.61
C GLN A 465 33.91 -11.37 -35.60
N ARG A 466 33.01 -10.46 -36.00
CA ARG A 466 32.38 -9.51 -35.07
C ARG A 466 31.44 -10.22 -34.11
N ALA A 467 30.75 -11.27 -34.55
CA ALA A 467 29.90 -12.08 -33.67
C ALA A 467 30.74 -12.80 -32.61
N ALA A 468 31.81 -13.48 -33.00
CA ALA A 468 32.71 -14.15 -32.05
C ALA A 468 33.42 -13.16 -31.09
N ALA A 469 33.81 -11.98 -31.58
CA ALA A 469 34.35 -10.93 -30.71
C ALA A 469 33.33 -10.47 -29.66
N TRP A 470 32.06 -10.33 -30.05
CA TRP A 470 30.97 -9.98 -29.13
C TRP A 470 30.74 -11.08 -28.09
N GLU A 471 30.67 -12.35 -28.50
CA GLU A 471 30.48 -13.49 -27.58
C GLU A 471 31.59 -13.54 -26.52
N LEU A 472 32.83 -13.28 -26.92
CA LEU A 472 33.97 -13.19 -26.00
C LEU A 472 33.81 -12.05 -24.99
N LEU A 473 33.40 -10.85 -25.43
CA LEU A 473 33.16 -9.73 -24.49
C LEU A 473 32.03 -10.02 -23.51
N VAL A 474 30.97 -10.72 -23.96
CA VAL A 474 29.87 -11.14 -23.09
C VAL A 474 30.35 -12.14 -22.04
N ARG A 475 31.13 -13.16 -22.42
CA ARG A 475 31.72 -14.10 -21.46
C ARG A 475 32.62 -13.41 -20.45
N GLN A 476 33.47 -12.49 -20.90
CA GLN A 476 34.35 -11.72 -20.02
C GLN A 476 33.58 -10.80 -19.06
N ALA A 477 32.42 -10.27 -19.46
CA ALA A 477 31.56 -9.49 -18.56
C ALA A 477 30.93 -10.35 -17.45
N ILE A 478 30.65 -11.62 -17.76
CA ILE A 478 30.04 -12.60 -16.85
C ILE A 478 31.11 -13.17 -15.91
N GLN A 479 32.18 -13.74 -16.46
CA GLN A 479 33.20 -14.49 -15.73
C GLN A 479 34.28 -13.58 -15.12
N GLY A 480 34.36 -12.32 -15.55
CA GLY A 480 35.36 -11.37 -15.09
C GLY A 480 36.67 -11.45 -15.88
N ALA A 481 37.66 -10.67 -15.46
CA ALA A 481 38.92 -10.47 -16.18
C ALA A 481 39.93 -11.63 -16.07
N GLU A 482 39.59 -12.67 -15.30
CA GLU A 482 40.44 -13.85 -15.05
C GLU A 482 40.07 -15.06 -15.92
N ASP A 483 39.11 -14.93 -16.84
CA ASP A 483 38.74 -16.01 -17.75
C ASP A 483 39.83 -16.26 -18.83
N ASP A 484 40.33 -17.50 -18.84
CA ASP A 484 41.38 -18.03 -19.72
C ASP A 484 40.97 -18.05 -21.22
N SER A 485 39.72 -17.74 -21.56
CA SER A 485 39.25 -17.67 -22.96
C SER A 485 40.08 -16.74 -23.84
N LEU A 486 40.82 -15.79 -23.25
CA LEU A 486 41.71 -14.89 -23.96
C LEU A 486 43.08 -15.48 -24.30
N GLU A 487 43.56 -16.55 -23.64
CA GLU A 487 44.94 -17.05 -23.79
C GLU A 487 45.38 -17.33 -25.23
N THR A 488 44.40 -17.65 -26.10
CA THR A 488 44.64 -17.94 -27.53
C THR A 488 44.80 -16.70 -28.41
N TYR A 489 44.61 -15.49 -27.87
CA TYR A 489 44.62 -14.24 -28.62
C TYR A 489 45.98 -13.51 -28.51
N ALA A 490 46.23 -12.58 -29.43
CA ALA A 490 47.43 -11.75 -29.37
C ALA A 490 47.49 -10.91 -28.07
N PRO A 491 48.69 -10.56 -27.55
CA PRO A 491 48.83 -9.73 -26.34
C PRO A 491 48.09 -8.39 -26.41
N GLU A 492 47.99 -7.81 -27.61
CA GLU A 492 47.25 -6.57 -27.83
C GLU A 492 45.75 -6.73 -27.59
N ALA A 493 45.16 -7.85 -28.02
CA ALA A 493 43.76 -8.17 -27.79
C ALA A 493 43.45 -8.31 -26.29
N HIS A 494 44.34 -8.94 -25.53
CA HIS A 494 44.23 -9.03 -24.08
C HIS A 494 44.25 -7.66 -23.40
N LYS A 495 45.14 -6.77 -23.86
CA LYS A 495 45.29 -5.44 -23.30
C LYS A 495 44.02 -4.61 -23.51
N VAL A 496 43.55 -4.48 -24.75
CA VAL A 496 42.37 -3.68 -25.06
C VAL A 496 41.08 -4.25 -24.44
N THR A 497 40.98 -5.58 -24.32
CA THR A 497 39.83 -6.23 -23.67
C THR A 497 39.81 -5.94 -22.17
N ARG A 498 40.95 -6.09 -21.47
CA ARG A 498 41.04 -5.77 -20.04
C ARG A 498 40.81 -4.29 -19.74
N GLU A 499 41.33 -3.40 -20.58
CA GLU A 499 41.09 -1.96 -20.45
C GLU A 499 39.61 -1.63 -20.62
N LEU A 500 38.94 -2.20 -21.63
CA LEU A 500 37.50 -2.06 -21.82
C LEU A 500 36.72 -2.62 -20.64
N MET A 501 37.01 -3.83 -20.16
CA MET A 501 36.24 -4.45 -19.06
C MET A 501 36.40 -3.69 -17.74
N ARG A 502 37.58 -3.13 -17.46
CA ARG A 502 37.76 -2.20 -16.32
C ARG A 502 36.92 -0.93 -16.47
N ALA A 503 36.79 -0.41 -17.69
CA ALA A 503 35.93 0.75 -17.94
C ALA A 503 34.45 0.37 -17.77
N VAL A 504 33.99 -0.73 -18.37
CA VAL A 504 32.62 -1.25 -18.22
C VAL A 504 32.28 -1.49 -16.75
N GLU A 505 33.21 -2.02 -15.95
CA GLU A 505 33.01 -2.21 -14.52
C GLU A 505 32.84 -0.89 -13.76
N ARG A 506 33.63 0.14 -14.09
CA ARG A 506 33.43 1.46 -13.51
C ARG A 506 32.05 2.02 -13.83
N TRP A 507 31.60 1.85 -15.07
CA TRP A 507 30.29 2.32 -15.53
C TRP A 507 29.13 1.50 -14.97
N SER A 508 29.30 0.19 -14.76
CA SER A 508 28.31 -0.66 -14.11
C SER A 508 28.08 -0.25 -12.66
N LEU A 509 29.15 0.14 -11.95
CA LEU A 509 29.08 0.67 -10.58
C LEU A 509 28.45 2.07 -10.54
N GLU A 510 28.74 2.92 -11.52
CA GLU A 510 28.12 4.25 -11.61
C GLU A 510 26.62 4.15 -11.86
N LEU A 511 26.21 3.28 -12.80
CA LEU A 511 24.82 2.99 -13.13
C LEU A 511 24.02 2.54 -11.89
N GLN A 512 24.64 1.74 -11.02
CA GLN A 512 24.03 1.33 -9.74
C GLN A 512 23.95 2.45 -8.70
N ARG A 513 24.87 3.43 -8.72
CA ARG A 513 25.03 4.43 -7.66
C ARG A 513 24.36 5.77 -7.94
N HIS A 514 24.18 6.14 -9.21
CA HIS A 514 23.68 7.47 -9.56
C HIS A 514 22.17 7.62 -9.29
N CYS A 515 21.37 6.67 -9.78
CA CYS A 515 19.93 6.59 -9.53
C CYS A 515 19.57 5.17 -9.03
N PRO A 516 19.93 4.82 -7.77
CA PRO A 516 19.83 3.45 -7.28
C PRO A 516 18.39 2.92 -7.28
N GLU A 517 17.39 3.75 -6.96
CA GLU A 517 15.97 3.34 -6.98
C GLU A 517 15.51 2.95 -8.40
N ASP A 518 15.90 3.75 -9.38
CA ASP A 518 15.54 3.54 -10.80
C ASP A 518 16.25 2.31 -11.37
N TRP A 519 17.52 2.13 -11.02
CA TRP A 519 18.25 0.92 -11.40
C TRP A 519 17.69 -0.34 -10.72
N ASN A 520 17.36 -0.28 -9.43
CA ASN A 520 16.79 -1.43 -8.72
C ASN A 520 15.45 -1.85 -9.33
N GLN A 521 14.60 -0.88 -9.69
CA GLN A 521 13.36 -1.16 -10.42
C GLN A 521 13.64 -1.77 -11.81
N CYS A 522 14.57 -1.18 -12.56
CA CYS A 522 14.94 -1.66 -13.90
C CYS A 522 15.51 -3.09 -13.90
N SER A 523 16.46 -3.36 -13.01
CA SER A 523 17.07 -4.68 -12.86
C SER A 523 16.06 -5.72 -12.41
N SER A 524 15.18 -5.39 -11.45
CA SER A 524 14.06 -6.26 -11.06
C SER A 524 13.15 -6.59 -12.24
N VAL A 525 12.84 -5.62 -13.10
CA VAL A 525 12.02 -5.83 -14.32
C VAL A 525 12.72 -6.76 -15.31
N ILE A 526 14.03 -6.58 -15.54
CA ILE A 526 14.82 -7.43 -16.44
C ILE A 526 14.85 -8.87 -15.92
N VAL A 527 15.19 -9.06 -14.64
CA VAL A 527 15.25 -10.38 -13.99
C VAL A 527 13.89 -11.07 -14.02
N HIS A 528 12.81 -10.35 -13.72
CA HIS A 528 11.45 -10.86 -13.77
C HIS A 528 11.06 -11.38 -15.17
N CYS A 529 11.39 -10.61 -16.22
CA CYS A 529 11.16 -11.03 -17.60
C CYS A 529 12.01 -12.25 -17.99
N ILE A 530 13.21 -12.41 -17.44
CA ILE A 530 14.04 -13.60 -17.68
C ILE A 530 13.38 -14.83 -17.02
N HIS A 531 12.92 -14.73 -15.79
CA HIS A 531 12.34 -15.88 -15.06
C HIS A 531 11.03 -16.38 -15.68
N ILE A 532 10.09 -15.47 -15.99
CA ILE A 532 8.75 -15.90 -16.39
C ILE A 532 8.74 -16.58 -17.76
N CYS A 533 9.54 -16.14 -18.74
CA CYS A 533 9.46 -16.80 -20.05
C CYS A 533 10.08 -18.21 -20.04
N ASP A 534 10.92 -18.54 -19.07
CA ASP A 534 11.56 -19.85 -18.99
C ASP A 534 10.60 -20.92 -18.43
N THR A 535 9.76 -20.53 -17.47
CA THR A 535 8.68 -21.40 -16.94
C THR A 535 7.59 -21.77 -17.97
N ARG A 536 7.49 -21.02 -19.08
CA ARG A 536 6.47 -21.23 -20.11
C ARG A 536 6.91 -22.13 -21.26
N VAL A 537 8.16 -22.60 -21.29
CA VAL A 537 8.64 -23.55 -22.30
C VAL A 537 8.39 -24.98 -21.79
N PRO A 538 7.35 -25.70 -22.27
CA PRO A 538 7.10 -27.07 -21.83
C PRO A 538 8.28 -27.99 -22.19
N GLY A 539 8.88 -28.63 -21.19
CA GLY A 539 9.97 -29.61 -21.35
C GLY A 539 11.30 -29.28 -20.65
N ARG A 540 11.37 -28.22 -19.82
CA ARG A 540 12.56 -27.86 -19.01
C ARG A 540 12.37 -27.96 -17.50
N ALA A 541 11.18 -28.31 -17.01
CA ALA A 541 10.89 -28.52 -15.59
C ALA A 541 11.12 -29.97 -15.17
#